data_AF-A0A349J7Y6-F1
#
_entry.id   AF-A0A349J7Y6-F1
#
_cell.length_a   1.000
_cell.length_b   1.000
_cell.length_c   1.000
_cell.angle_alpha   90.00
_cell.angle_beta   90.00
_cell.angle_gamma   90.00
#
_symmetry.space_group_name_H-M   'P 1'
#
loop_
_entity.id
_entity.type
_entity.pdbx_description
1 polymer ?
#
loop_
_entity_poly.entity_id
_entity_poly.type
_entity_poly.pdbx_seq_one_letter_code
_entity_poly.pdbx_strand_id
1 'polypeptide(L)'
;MSVRVAVAPGCTGMGSCVRLAPTVFRIDAASGKAVVLLDDCTAQRDQVMEAARACPFVAVEVDGVQMSEPIDTVQVVASERLTPDIIALRLRRAGFTFAPGQYVFLRLTDAQGEFFRTYSVVSSDKGVVTLAIRLVPNGRAGKVLSAIQPGTEVGLSRAKGLFTLLSPDKPKLFVTGGTGLAPVVPMAKAAAGARKLIVVGARNPGDLFWRQELLAIPNTELVEVVQNPDPTWTGPVGLVTLPLEKLNPTDWPEVYTCGGPGMVEAVRKTLVARGFAPDSVLSDSFVAAGSAVPTGERRAVAPAPAPSYDWPSLLRRLHYIASAPLALVILFYALTGFIANRSTWFESQATGTSARSVPAGVELDREHLAPVLAAMLPDGAELRDFTAGTDPKARFAAANGRAWSVEVAGETRGVRIVERGELPAGTELTSEGVAAALASRFSGHPDLDHASAEDGTVQLEFASVWGTHRIEVDNATRTWTATANAHPLVVSLTDLHRGKHAGAWQKVIIDVTALILALVTLSGAAMALMAAAPARRRQAQILIGSSIIVVIVLLASR
;
A
#
# COMPACT_ATOMS: atom_id res chain seq x y z
N MET A 1 20.01 -37.56 -5.78
CA MET A 1 19.09 -38.44 -6.54
C MET A 1 17.92 -37.59 -7.00
N SER A 2 17.55 -37.66 -8.28
CA SER A 2 16.38 -36.96 -8.79
C SER A 2 15.11 -37.52 -8.15
N VAL A 3 14.13 -36.66 -7.86
CA VAL A 3 12.83 -37.06 -7.29
C VAL A 3 11.80 -37.08 -8.41
N ARG A 4 11.26 -38.25 -8.72
CA ARG A 4 10.23 -38.42 -9.75
C ARG A 4 8.87 -38.62 -9.11
N VAL A 5 7.85 -38.01 -9.71
CA VAL A 5 6.48 -38.04 -9.19
C VAL A 5 5.53 -38.49 -10.28
N ALA A 6 4.58 -39.36 -9.93
CA ALA A 6 3.49 -39.77 -10.82
C ALA A 6 2.14 -39.72 -10.10
N VAL A 7 1.06 -39.65 -10.88
CA VAL A 7 -0.31 -39.72 -10.37
C VAL A 7 -0.95 -41.02 -10.84
N ALA A 8 -1.28 -41.89 -9.90
CA ALA A 8 -1.87 -43.19 -10.17
C ALA A 8 -3.32 -43.07 -10.70
N PRO A 9 -3.83 -44.08 -11.44
CA PRO A 9 -5.17 -44.03 -12.04
C PRO A 9 -6.32 -43.77 -11.05
N GLY A 10 -6.14 -44.13 -9.77
CA GLY A 10 -7.09 -43.95 -8.68
C GLY A 10 -7.31 -42.50 -8.22
N CYS A 11 -6.68 -41.52 -8.85
CA CYS A 11 -6.91 -40.10 -8.54
C CYS A 11 -8.35 -39.67 -8.84
N THR A 12 -8.99 -39.01 -7.86
CA THR A 12 -10.37 -38.51 -7.96
C THR A 12 -10.47 -36.99 -8.07
N GLY A 13 -9.34 -36.28 -8.21
CA GLY A 13 -9.39 -34.81 -8.38
C GLY A 13 -9.59 -33.97 -7.13
N MET A 14 -9.39 -34.51 -5.92
CA MET A 14 -9.63 -33.75 -4.68
C MET A 14 -8.69 -32.53 -4.53
N GLY A 15 -7.54 -32.52 -5.20
CA GLY A 15 -6.65 -31.35 -5.29
C GLY A 15 -5.85 -31.02 -4.03
N SER A 16 -5.73 -31.94 -3.06
CA SER A 16 -4.83 -31.77 -1.90
C SER A 16 -3.37 -31.56 -2.34
N CYS A 17 -2.90 -32.34 -3.31
CA CYS A 17 -1.56 -32.21 -3.88
C CYS A 17 -1.31 -30.84 -4.55
N VAL A 18 -2.32 -30.27 -5.23
CA VAL A 18 -2.22 -28.95 -5.86
C VAL A 18 -2.10 -27.84 -4.82
N ARG A 19 -2.73 -27.97 -3.66
CA ARG A 19 -2.59 -26.99 -2.57
C ARG A 19 -1.21 -27.05 -1.91
N LEU A 20 -0.68 -28.25 -1.72
CA LEU A 20 0.58 -28.48 -0.99
C LEU A 20 1.82 -28.27 -1.88
N ALA A 21 1.72 -28.60 -3.16
CA ALA A 21 2.80 -28.48 -4.12
C ALA A 21 2.28 -27.89 -5.45
N PRO A 22 1.83 -26.62 -5.48
CA PRO A 22 1.19 -25.99 -6.64
C PRO A 22 2.11 -25.83 -7.85
N THR A 23 3.42 -25.84 -7.64
CA THR A 23 4.43 -25.82 -8.71
C THR A 23 4.63 -27.20 -9.34
N VAL A 24 4.22 -28.26 -8.65
CA VAL A 24 4.38 -29.67 -9.09
C VAL A 24 3.09 -30.23 -9.65
N PHE A 25 1.92 -29.89 -9.10
CA PHE A 25 0.64 -30.47 -9.52
C PHE A 25 -0.35 -29.43 -10.02
N ARG A 26 -1.19 -29.85 -10.97
CA ARG A 26 -2.39 -29.11 -11.40
C ARG A 26 -3.57 -30.07 -11.54
N ILE A 27 -4.80 -29.60 -11.35
CA ILE A 27 -5.98 -30.36 -11.78
C ILE A 27 -6.20 -30.12 -13.27
N ASP A 28 -6.15 -31.21 -14.04
CA ASP A 28 -6.51 -31.18 -15.45
C ASP A 28 -8.02 -30.99 -15.59
N ALA A 29 -8.42 -30.00 -16.40
CA ALA A 29 -9.81 -29.59 -16.52
C ALA A 29 -10.68 -30.61 -17.25
N ALA A 30 -10.09 -31.41 -18.15
CA ALA A 30 -10.83 -32.40 -18.93
C ALA A 30 -11.08 -33.69 -18.13
N SER A 31 -10.04 -34.21 -17.47
CA SER A 31 -10.12 -35.45 -16.70
C SER A 31 -10.57 -35.24 -15.25
N GLY A 32 -10.47 -34.01 -14.73
CA GLY A 32 -10.63 -33.71 -13.32
C GLY A 32 -9.54 -34.31 -12.42
N LYS A 33 -8.49 -34.94 -12.98
CA LYS A 33 -7.43 -35.59 -12.21
C LYS A 33 -6.23 -34.67 -12.01
N ALA A 34 -5.42 -34.98 -10.99
CA ALA A 34 -4.14 -34.30 -10.82
C ALA A 34 -3.17 -34.76 -11.92
N VAL A 35 -2.39 -33.82 -12.45
CA VAL A 35 -1.28 -34.05 -13.38
C VAL A 35 -0.01 -33.42 -12.82
N VAL A 36 1.14 -34.03 -13.10
CA VAL A 36 2.46 -33.55 -12.68
C VAL A 36 2.99 -32.57 -13.74
N LEU A 37 3.58 -31.46 -13.28
CA LEU A 37 4.04 -30.35 -14.13
C LEU A 37 5.56 -30.36 -14.37
N LEU A 38 6.31 -31.11 -13.55
CA LEU A 38 7.77 -31.14 -13.55
C LEU A 38 8.28 -32.57 -13.71
N ASP A 39 9.32 -32.75 -14.52
CA ASP A 39 9.97 -34.06 -14.71
C ASP A 39 10.91 -34.42 -13.55
N ASP A 40 11.45 -33.41 -12.86
CA ASP A 40 12.28 -33.55 -11.65
C ASP A 40 11.78 -32.61 -10.55
N CYS A 41 11.40 -33.20 -9.41
CA CYS A 41 10.85 -32.51 -8.26
C CYS A 41 11.85 -32.41 -7.09
N THR A 42 13.16 -32.58 -7.33
CA THR A 42 14.18 -32.60 -6.26
C THR A 42 14.14 -31.34 -5.40
N ALA A 43 13.96 -30.17 -6.01
CA ALA A 43 13.88 -28.89 -5.29
C ALA A 43 12.56 -28.73 -4.50
N GLN A 44 11.54 -29.54 -4.79
CA GLN A 44 10.22 -29.54 -4.12
C GLN A 44 10.01 -30.82 -3.30
N ARG A 45 11.08 -31.56 -2.97
CA ARG A 45 11.00 -32.88 -2.32
C ARG A 45 10.06 -32.89 -1.13
N ASP A 46 10.19 -31.93 -0.22
CA ASP A 46 9.37 -31.88 0.99
C ASP A 46 7.89 -31.65 0.68
N GLN A 47 7.58 -30.73 -0.24
CA GLN A 47 6.22 -30.44 -0.69
C GLN A 47 5.58 -31.66 -1.38
N VAL A 48 6.36 -32.38 -2.19
CA VAL A 48 5.92 -33.61 -2.85
C VAL A 48 5.63 -34.72 -1.83
N MET A 49 6.52 -34.91 -0.86
CA MET A 49 6.34 -35.92 0.19
C MET A 49 5.11 -35.61 1.05
N GLU A 50 4.87 -34.33 1.36
CA GLU A 50 3.67 -33.89 2.06
C GLU A 50 2.41 -34.08 1.22
N ALA A 51 2.44 -33.70 -0.06
CA ALA A 51 1.36 -33.92 -1.01
C ALA A 51 1.00 -35.40 -1.16
N ALA A 52 2.00 -36.28 -1.16
CA ALA A 52 1.80 -37.72 -1.23
C ALA A 52 1.11 -38.27 0.02
N ARG A 53 1.59 -37.90 1.21
CA ARG A 53 0.96 -38.27 2.50
C ARG A 53 -0.45 -37.72 2.67
N ALA A 54 -0.73 -36.56 2.09
CA ALA A 54 -2.04 -35.92 2.10
C ALA A 54 -2.97 -36.42 0.98
N CYS A 55 -2.53 -37.37 0.13
CA CYS A 55 -3.35 -37.90 -0.94
C CYS A 55 -4.40 -38.89 -0.39
N PRO A 56 -5.70 -38.59 -0.53
CA PRO A 56 -6.79 -39.42 -0.01
C PRO A 56 -6.87 -40.83 -0.61
N PHE A 57 -6.42 -40.98 -1.85
CA PHE A 57 -6.52 -42.24 -2.59
C PHE A 57 -5.16 -42.88 -2.81
N VAL A 58 -4.13 -42.43 -2.08
CA VAL A 58 -2.73 -42.88 -2.24
C VAL A 58 -2.29 -42.83 -3.71
N ALA A 59 -2.84 -41.85 -4.44
CA ALA A 59 -2.69 -41.75 -5.88
C ALA A 59 -1.47 -40.92 -6.29
N VAL A 60 -0.60 -40.54 -5.36
CA VAL A 60 0.66 -39.83 -5.64
C VAL A 60 1.80 -40.80 -5.35
N GLU A 61 2.57 -41.09 -6.39
CA GLU A 61 3.74 -41.96 -6.37
C GLU A 61 4.99 -41.10 -6.34
N VAL A 62 5.89 -41.38 -5.40
CA VAL A 62 7.20 -40.72 -5.31
C VAL A 62 8.27 -41.78 -5.49
N ASP A 63 9.11 -41.61 -6.52
CA ASP A 63 10.14 -42.56 -6.93
C ASP A 63 9.60 -43.99 -7.15
N GLY A 64 8.37 -44.10 -7.67
CA GLY A 64 7.68 -45.36 -7.92
C GLY A 64 7.04 -45.99 -6.68
N VAL A 65 7.05 -45.29 -5.53
CA VAL A 65 6.44 -45.76 -4.28
C VAL A 65 5.18 -44.96 -3.97
N GLN A 66 4.07 -45.66 -3.82
CA GLN A 66 2.85 -45.08 -3.26
C GLN A 66 3.00 -44.90 -1.75
N MET A 67 3.00 -43.66 -1.28
CA MET A 67 3.06 -43.38 0.14
C MET A 67 1.68 -43.55 0.79
N SER A 68 1.40 -44.73 1.34
CA SER A 68 0.25 -44.91 2.23
C SER A 68 0.68 -44.67 3.67
N GLU A 69 -0.08 -43.85 4.40
CA GLU A 69 -0.01 -43.90 5.86
C GLU A 69 -0.72 -45.15 6.36
N PRO A 70 -0.25 -45.77 7.46
CA PRO A 70 -0.96 -46.86 8.09
C PRO A 70 -2.37 -46.40 8.49
N ILE A 71 -3.37 -47.21 8.12
CA ILE A 71 -4.76 -47.03 8.50
C ILE A 71 -5.05 -48.05 9.59
N ASP A 72 -5.35 -47.55 10.78
CA ASP A 72 -5.63 -48.40 11.93
C ASP A 72 -7.02 -49.01 11.77
N THR A 73 -7.15 -50.31 12.01
CA THR A 73 -8.46 -50.93 12.18
C THR A 73 -9.02 -50.53 13.55
N VAL A 74 -10.21 -49.93 13.56
CA VAL A 74 -10.89 -49.46 14.76
C VAL A 74 -12.31 -50.01 14.82
N GLN A 75 -12.86 -50.13 16.02
CA GLN A 75 -14.22 -50.61 16.22
C GLN A 75 -15.23 -49.46 16.31
N VAL A 76 -16.38 -49.63 15.67
CA VAL A 76 -17.55 -48.79 15.86
C VAL A 76 -18.10 -49.02 17.27
N VAL A 77 -18.23 -47.94 18.05
CA VAL A 77 -18.81 -47.97 19.39
C VAL A 77 -20.30 -47.67 19.33
N ALA A 78 -20.70 -46.70 18.52
CA ALA A 78 -22.09 -46.31 18.34
C ALA A 78 -22.30 -45.62 16.98
N SER A 79 -23.53 -45.70 16.49
CA SER A 79 -24.04 -44.94 15.35
C SER A 79 -25.40 -44.39 15.75
N GLU A 80 -25.50 -43.07 15.93
CA GLU A 80 -26.69 -42.38 16.43
C GLU A 80 -27.25 -41.46 15.35
N ARG A 81 -28.56 -41.49 15.08
CA ARG A 81 -29.18 -40.55 14.14
C ARG A 81 -29.32 -39.17 14.77
N LEU A 82 -28.70 -38.16 14.17
CA LEU A 82 -28.86 -36.76 14.53
C LEU A 82 -30.03 -36.12 13.78
N THR A 83 -30.20 -36.50 12.51
CA THR A 83 -31.31 -36.11 11.64
C THR A 83 -31.71 -37.33 10.79
N PRO A 84 -32.75 -37.25 9.92
CA PRO A 84 -33.09 -38.35 9.02
C PRO A 84 -31.95 -38.79 8.09
N ASP A 85 -31.05 -37.88 7.70
CA ASP A 85 -29.92 -38.14 6.79
C ASP A 85 -28.53 -37.89 7.41
N ILE A 86 -28.41 -37.63 8.71
CA ILE A 86 -27.11 -37.43 9.38
C ILE A 86 -26.99 -38.35 10.61
N ILE A 87 -25.84 -39.01 10.72
CA ILE A 87 -25.47 -39.82 11.89
C ILE A 87 -24.25 -39.25 12.61
N ALA A 88 -24.18 -39.45 13.92
CA ALA A 88 -22.96 -39.39 14.71
C ALA A 88 -22.35 -40.80 14.80
N LEU A 89 -21.22 -41.01 14.12
CA LEU A 89 -20.45 -42.26 14.19
C LEU A 89 -19.35 -42.12 15.23
N ARG A 90 -19.35 -43.01 16.24
CA ARG A 90 -18.37 -43.04 17.32
C ARG A 90 -17.44 -44.24 17.15
N LEU A 91 -16.13 -44.01 17.12
CA LEU A 91 -15.09 -45.00 16.83
C LEU A 91 -14.11 -45.11 17.99
N ARG A 92 -13.74 -46.33 18.40
CA ARG A 92 -12.78 -46.57 19.49
C ARG A 92 -11.36 -46.40 18.98
N ARG A 93 -10.67 -45.34 19.43
CA ARG A 93 -9.25 -45.11 19.16
C ARG A 93 -8.60 -44.31 20.30
N ALA A 94 -7.91 -45.02 21.18
CA ALA A 94 -7.16 -44.39 22.27
C ALA A 94 -6.00 -43.55 21.72
N GLY A 95 -5.72 -42.42 22.38
CA GLY A 95 -4.59 -41.54 22.01
C GLY A 95 -4.75 -40.79 20.68
N PHE A 96 -5.95 -40.75 20.09
CA PHE A 96 -6.18 -40.01 18.86
C PHE A 96 -6.14 -38.49 19.11
N THR A 97 -5.22 -37.81 18.44
CA THR A 97 -5.04 -36.36 18.48
C THR A 97 -5.39 -35.72 17.14
N PHE A 98 -6.00 -34.54 17.17
CA PHE A 98 -6.30 -33.76 15.97
C PHE A 98 -6.29 -32.26 16.30
N ALA A 99 -6.01 -31.42 15.31
CA ALA A 99 -6.27 -29.99 15.40
C ALA A 99 -7.74 -29.70 15.02
N PRO A 100 -8.43 -28.79 15.74
CA PRO A 100 -9.81 -28.44 15.42
C PRO A 100 -9.99 -28.03 13.96
N GLY A 101 -10.89 -28.74 13.25
CA GLY A 101 -11.14 -28.56 11.83
C GLY A 101 -10.62 -29.67 10.90
N GLN A 102 -9.71 -30.51 11.40
CA GLN A 102 -9.16 -31.62 10.64
C GLN A 102 -10.19 -32.72 10.34
N TYR A 103 -9.90 -33.51 9.32
CA TYR A 103 -10.66 -34.67 8.89
C TYR A 103 -9.82 -35.95 8.93
N VAL A 104 -10.47 -37.09 8.75
CA VAL A 104 -9.86 -38.42 8.65
C VAL A 104 -10.34 -39.13 7.39
N PHE A 105 -9.55 -40.09 6.92
CA PHE A 105 -10.01 -41.10 5.97
C PHE A 105 -10.65 -42.24 6.75
N LEU A 106 -11.90 -42.52 6.40
CA LEU A 106 -12.63 -43.71 6.83
C LEU A 106 -12.58 -44.72 5.69
N ARG A 107 -11.91 -45.85 5.95
CA ARG A 107 -11.93 -47.01 5.07
C ARG A 107 -13.16 -47.85 5.37
N LEU A 108 -13.95 -48.08 4.34
CA LEU A 108 -15.17 -48.87 4.37
C LEU A 108 -15.04 -49.99 3.34
N THR A 109 -15.81 -51.06 3.56
CA THR A 109 -15.83 -52.22 2.68
C THR A 109 -17.26 -52.55 2.31
N ASP A 110 -17.49 -52.87 1.05
CA ASP A 110 -18.75 -53.45 0.56
C ASP A 110 -18.47 -54.56 -0.46
N ALA A 111 -19.52 -55.04 -1.14
CA ALA A 111 -19.42 -56.10 -2.13
C ALA A 111 -18.53 -55.75 -3.35
N GLN A 112 -18.21 -54.46 -3.57
CA GLN A 112 -17.29 -54.01 -4.62
C GLN A 112 -15.85 -53.79 -4.09
N GLY A 113 -15.56 -54.19 -2.85
CA GLY A 113 -14.25 -54.08 -2.22
C GLY A 113 -14.10 -52.86 -1.30
N GLU A 114 -12.86 -52.56 -0.93
CA GLU A 114 -12.54 -51.43 -0.05
C GLU A 114 -12.67 -50.08 -0.77
N PHE A 115 -13.07 -49.05 -0.03
CA PHE A 115 -13.09 -47.67 -0.50
C PHE A 115 -12.93 -46.68 0.65
N PHE A 116 -12.54 -45.44 0.33
CA PHE A 116 -12.25 -44.40 1.31
C PHE A 116 -13.18 -43.20 1.17
N ARG A 117 -13.54 -42.59 2.30
CA ARG A 117 -14.22 -41.29 2.36
C ARG A 117 -13.62 -40.41 3.43
N THR A 118 -13.67 -39.10 3.21
CA THR A 118 -13.21 -38.09 4.17
C THR A 118 -14.36 -37.65 5.06
N TYR A 119 -14.10 -37.57 6.36
CA TYR A 119 -15.05 -37.03 7.33
C TYR A 119 -14.32 -36.16 8.35
N SER A 120 -14.81 -34.95 8.58
CA SER A 120 -14.27 -34.05 9.59
C SER A 120 -14.47 -34.62 11.00
N VAL A 121 -13.47 -34.44 11.84
CA VAL A 121 -13.49 -34.91 13.23
C VAL A 121 -14.27 -33.90 14.07
N VAL A 122 -15.26 -34.38 14.82
CA VAL A 122 -16.10 -33.57 15.73
C VAL A 122 -15.44 -33.49 17.10
N SER A 123 -14.99 -34.63 17.62
CA SER A 123 -14.30 -34.73 18.91
C SER A 123 -13.46 -35.99 19.02
N SER A 124 -12.59 -36.02 20.03
CA SER A 124 -11.79 -37.17 20.43
C SER A 124 -11.74 -37.20 21.96
N ASP A 125 -12.73 -37.83 22.58
CA ASP A 125 -12.95 -37.78 24.03
C ASP A 125 -12.84 -39.18 24.62
N LYS A 126 -12.02 -39.35 25.67
CA LYS A 126 -11.86 -40.63 26.39
C LYS A 126 -11.60 -41.83 25.46
N GLY A 127 -10.80 -41.63 24.42
CA GLY A 127 -10.45 -42.66 23.43
C GLY A 127 -11.56 -42.99 22.42
N VAL A 128 -12.55 -42.11 22.26
CA VAL A 128 -13.62 -42.23 21.27
C VAL A 128 -13.58 -41.04 20.32
N VAL A 129 -13.42 -41.33 19.04
CA VAL A 129 -13.47 -40.34 17.96
C VAL A 129 -14.89 -40.23 17.45
N THR A 130 -15.44 -39.02 17.39
CA THR A 130 -16.79 -38.75 16.87
C THR A 130 -16.71 -38.09 15.50
N LEU A 131 -17.48 -38.62 14.54
CA LEU A 131 -17.67 -38.08 13.20
C LEU A 131 -19.16 -37.76 13.00
N ALA A 132 -19.50 -36.67 12.30
CA ALA A 132 -20.86 -36.43 11.82
C ALA A 132 -20.92 -36.67 10.30
N ILE A 133 -21.74 -37.63 9.89
CA ILE A 133 -21.75 -38.16 8.54
C ILE A 133 -23.14 -38.03 7.93
N ARG A 134 -23.18 -37.38 6.76
CA ARG A 134 -24.39 -37.32 5.95
C ARG A 134 -24.51 -38.59 5.10
N LEU A 135 -25.65 -39.27 5.24
CA LEU A 135 -26.04 -40.42 4.46
C LEU A 135 -26.59 -39.96 3.11
N VAL A 136 -25.70 -39.82 2.12
CA VAL A 136 -26.09 -39.45 0.75
C VAL A 136 -26.97 -40.56 0.14
N PRO A 137 -28.21 -40.27 -0.31
CA PRO A 137 -29.07 -41.25 -0.94
C PRO A 137 -28.36 -41.94 -2.12
N ASN A 138 -28.50 -43.27 -2.20
CA ASN A 138 -27.82 -44.11 -3.20
C ASN A 138 -26.28 -44.05 -3.20
N GLY A 139 -25.67 -43.28 -2.29
CA GLY A 139 -24.22 -43.20 -2.15
C GLY A 139 -23.65 -44.48 -1.57
N ARG A 140 -22.52 -44.94 -2.11
CA ARG A 140 -21.81 -46.16 -1.68
C ARG A 140 -21.57 -46.18 -0.17
N ALA A 141 -20.99 -45.10 0.38
CA ALA A 141 -20.76 -44.95 1.82
C ALA A 141 -22.06 -44.85 2.63
N GLY A 142 -23.09 -44.17 2.08
CA GLY A 142 -24.38 -44.03 2.73
C GLY A 142 -25.04 -45.37 3.00
N LYS A 143 -25.00 -46.30 2.04
CA LYS A 143 -25.53 -47.67 2.19
C LYS A 143 -24.83 -48.43 3.32
N VAL A 144 -23.50 -48.43 3.33
CA VAL A 144 -22.71 -49.11 4.38
C VAL A 144 -22.99 -48.51 5.75
N LEU A 145 -22.92 -47.18 5.86
CA LEU A 145 -23.06 -46.47 7.14
C LEU A 145 -24.50 -46.46 7.66
N SER A 146 -25.51 -46.56 6.80
CA SER A 146 -26.90 -46.69 7.24
C SER A 146 -27.20 -48.01 7.97
N ALA A 147 -26.41 -49.04 7.70
CA ALA A 147 -26.56 -50.38 8.28
C ALA A 147 -25.48 -50.72 9.31
N ILE A 148 -24.55 -49.79 9.58
CA ILE A 148 -23.40 -50.05 10.45
C ILE A 148 -23.83 -50.28 11.90
N GLN A 149 -23.26 -51.30 12.54
CA GLN A 149 -23.58 -51.68 13.91
C GLN A 149 -22.37 -51.50 14.83
N PRO A 150 -22.60 -51.26 16.14
CA PRO A 150 -21.54 -51.40 17.14
C PRO A 150 -20.78 -52.73 17.00
N GLY A 151 -19.47 -52.69 17.18
CA GLY A 151 -18.56 -53.82 16.99
C GLY A 151 -18.05 -53.99 15.55
N THR A 152 -18.63 -53.30 14.56
CA THR A 152 -18.11 -53.34 13.19
C THR A 152 -16.71 -52.74 13.11
N GLU A 153 -15.80 -53.40 12.41
CA GLU A 153 -14.45 -52.90 12.16
C GLU A 153 -14.41 -52.03 10.90
N VAL A 154 -13.76 -50.87 11.03
CA VAL A 154 -13.52 -49.92 9.94
C VAL A 154 -12.08 -49.43 10.01
N GLY A 155 -11.50 -48.97 8.90
CA GLY A 155 -10.18 -48.36 8.93
C GLY A 155 -10.26 -46.86 9.21
N LEU A 156 -9.37 -46.34 10.04
CA LEU A 156 -9.31 -44.91 10.38
C LEU A 156 -7.87 -44.39 10.24
N SER A 157 -7.66 -43.41 9.34
CA SER A 157 -6.36 -42.74 9.22
C SER A 157 -6.10 -41.80 10.39
N ARG A 158 -4.87 -41.30 10.51
CA ARG A 158 -4.57 -40.11 11.34
C ARG A 158 -5.34 -38.88 10.85
N ALA A 159 -5.44 -37.86 11.71
CA ALA A 159 -6.05 -36.57 11.38
C ALA A 159 -5.25 -35.83 10.30
N LYS A 160 -5.96 -35.16 9.39
CA LYS A 160 -5.43 -34.49 8.19
C LYS A 160 -6.21 -33.21 7.90
N GLY A 161 -5.64 -32.37 7.03
CA GLY A 161 -6.29 -31.15 6.55
C GLY A 161 -5.70 -29.89 7.17
N LEU A 162 -5.81 -28.81 6.40
CA LEU A 162 -5.28 -27.49 6.72
C LEU A 162 -6.36 -26.50 7.16
N PHE A 163 -7.64 -26.85 6.99
CA PHE A 163 -8.76 -26.07 7.49
C PHE A 163 -8.82 -26.20 9.00
N THR A 164 -7.99 -25.41 9.68
CA THR A 164 -7.79 -25.46 11.13
C THR A 164 -7.96 -24.08 11.74
N LEU A 165 -8.24 -24.04 13.04
CA LEU A 165 -8.35 -22.79 13.78
C LEU A 165 -7.02 -22.01 13.75
N LEU A 166 -7.02 -20.78 13.23
CA LEU A 166 -5.82 -19.95 13.12
C LEU A 166 -5.39 -19.34 14.45
N SER A 167 -6.33 -18.79 15.21
CA SER A 167 -6.06 -18.21 16.53
C SER A 167 -7.20 -18.54 17.50
N PRO A 168 -6.94 -18.72 18.81
CA PRO A 168 -8.03 -18.94 19.77
C PRO A 168 -8.76 -17.64 20.14
N ASP A 169 -8.09 -16.48 20.14
CA ASP A 169 -8.55 -15.30 20.88
C ASP A 169 -9.29 -14.22 20.07
N LYS A 170 -9.16 -14.22 18.74
CA LYS A 170 -9.83 -13.21 17.89
C LYS A 170 -11.31 -13.50 17.68
N PRO A 171 -12.18 -12.50 17.47
CA PRO A 171 -13.57 -12.74 17.08
C PRO A 171 -13.69 -13.60 15.81
N LYS A 172 -14.66 -14.51 15.78
CA LYS A 172 -14.81 -15.49 14.69
C LYS A 172 -16.23 -15.58 14.18
N LEU A 173 -16.35 -15.61 12.86
CA LEU A 173 -17.59 -15.94 12.17
C LEU A 173 -17.49 -17.36 11.60
N PHE A 174 -18.39 -18.24 12.03
CA PHE A 174 -18.54 -19.57 11.45
C PHE A 174 -19.80 -19.60 10.59
N VAL A 175 -19.70 -19.99 9.32
CA VAL A 175 -20.84 -20.07 8.41
C VAL A 175 -20.90 -21.46 7.79
N THR A 176 -21.92 -22.22 8.13
CA THR A 176 -21.96 -23.64 7.78
C THR A 176 -23.35 -24.13 7.40
N GLY A 177 -23.43 -25.33 6.84
CA GLY A 177 -24.69 -26.03 6.58
C GLY A 177 -24.52 -27.54 6.60
N GLY A 178 -25.52 -28.23 7.16
CA GLY A 178 -25.51 -29.68 7.36
C GLY A 178 -24.29 -30.15 8.15
N THR A 179 -23.60 -31.19 7.66
CA THR A 179 -22.42 -31.75 8.33
C THR A 179 -21.18 -30.86 8.30
N GLY A 180 -21.23 -29.68 7.67
CA GLY A 180 -20.17 -28.68 7.83
C GLY A 180 -20.01 -28.18 9.27
N LEU A 181 -20.98 -28.47 10.15
CA LEU A 181 -20.84 -28.27 11.60
C LEU A 181 -19.73 -29.12 12.22
N ALA A 182 -19.40 -30.27 11.62
CA ALA A 182 -18.42 -31.21 12.17
C ALA A 182 -17.05 -30.58 12.47
N PRO A 183 -16.41 -29.83 11.54
CA PRO A 183 -15.18 -29.10 11.85
C PRO A 183 -15.41 -27.84 12.71
N VAL A 184 -16.60 -27.22 12.64
CA VAL A 184 -16.91 -25.96 13.35
C VAL A 184 -17.04 -26.17 14.86
N VAL A 185 -17.69 -27.25 15.31
CA VAL A 185 -17.89 -27.54 16.74
C VAL A 185 -16.57 -27.55 17.53
N PRO A 186 -15.53 -28.32 17.16
CA PRO A 186 -14.27 -28.30 17.89
C PRO A 186 -13.54 -26.96 17.76
N MET A 187 -13.64 -26.26 16.63
CA MET A 187 -13.04 -24.92 16.47
C MET A 187 -13.68 -23.90 17.43
N ALA A 188 -15.01 -23.89 17.52
CA ALA A 188 -15.76 -23.01 18.39
C ALA A 188 -15.47 -23.30 19.87
N LYS A 189 -15.35 -24.58 20.26
CA LYS A 189 -14.94 -25.00 21.60
C LYS A 189 -13.52 -24.56 21.94
N ALA A 190 -12.56 -24.72 21.01
CA ALA A 190 -11.18 -24.29 21.21
C ALA A 190 -11.03 -22.75 21.32
N ALA A 191 -11.95 -22.00 20.70
CA ALA A 191 -12.03 -20.54 20.78
C ALA A 191 -13.02 -20.04 21.85
N ALA A 192 -13.21 -20.76 22.97
CA ALA A 192 -14.22 -20.43 23.98
C ALA A 192 -14.10 -19.00 24.53
N GLY A 193 -12.88 -18.46 24.65
CA GLY A 193 -12.63 -17.10 25.14
C GLY A 193 -12.98 -15.97 24.16
N ALA A 194 -13.07 -16.24 22.86
CA ALA A 194 -13.36 -15.23 21.85
C ALA A 194 -14.85 -15.02 21.62
N ARG A 195 -15.26 -13.84 21.17
CA ARG A 195 -16.61 -13.62 20.62
C ARG A 195 -16.82 -14.45 19.34
N LYS A 196 -17.94 -15.14 19.23
CA LYS A 196 -18.24 -16.01 18.09
C LYS A 196 -19.66 -15.80 17.59
N LEU A 197 -19.84 -15.74 16.28
CA LEU A 197 -21.14 -15.88 15.62
C LEU A 197 -21.12 -17.15 14.78
N ILE A 198 -22.05 -18.08 15.04
CA ILE A 198 -22.23 -19.31 14.28
C ILE A 198 -23.53 -19.17 13.49
N VAL A 199 -23.42 -19.18 12.16
CA VAL A 199 -24.56 -19.17 11.24
C VAL A 199 -24.71 -20.56 10.62
N VAL A 200 -25.85 -21.21 10.86
CA VAL A 200 -26.14 -22.57 10.38
C VAL A 200 -27.29 -22.53 9.38
N GLY A 201 -27.05 -22.99 8.16
CA GLY A 201 -28.05 -23.16 7.11
C GLY A 201 -28.58 -24.59 7.03
N ALA A 202 -29.89 -24.74 6.97
CA ALA A 202 -30.59 -26.01 6.78
C ALA A 202 -31.71 -25.88 5.72
N ARG A 203 -32.18 -27.01 5.19
CA ARG A 203 -33.33 -27.01 4.27
C ARG A 203 -34.61 -26.86 5.07
N ASN A 204 -34.81 -27.71 6.08
CA ASN A 204 -35.96 -27.69 6.97
C ASN A 204 -35.49 -27.57 8.44
N PRO A 205 -36.35 -27.12 9.38
CA PRO A 205 -36.02 -27.09 10.80
C PRO A 205 -35.53 -28.44 11.36
N GLY A 206 -36.13 -29.56 10.92
CA GLY A 206 -35.72 -30.91 11.31
C GLY A 206 -34.34 -31.37 10.81
N ASP A 207 -33.68 -30.58 9.96
CA ASP A 207 -32.30 -30.84 9.52
C ASP A 207 -31.26 -30.14 10.42
N LEU A 208 -31.70 -29.32 11.39
CA LEU A 208 -30.83 -28.69 12.39
C LEU A 208 -30.56 -29.66 13.54
N PHE A 209 -29.32 -29.71 14.00
CA PHE A 209 -28.89 -30.57 15.10
C PHE A 209 -27.80 -29.88 15.92
N TRP A 210 -27.56 -30.39 17.13
CA TRP A 210 -26.60 -29.83 18.11
C TRP A 210 -26.84 -28.39 18.58
N ARG A 211 -28.09 -27.91 18.50
CA ARG A 211 -28.43 -26.54 18.93
C ARG A 211 -28.03 -26.27 20.38
N GLN A 212 -28.33 -27.18 21.30
CA GLN A 212 -28.02 -27.01 22.71
C GLN A 212 -26.50 -27.01 22.96
N GLU A 213 -25.78 -27.88 22.27
CA GLU A 213 -24.33 -28.02 22.35
C GLU A 213 -23.61 -26.79 21.81
N LEU A 214 -24.12 -26.17 20.74
CA LEU A 214 -23.61 -24.91 20.20
C LEU A 214 -23.87 -23.74 21.17
N LEU A 215 -25.09 -23.65 21.71
CA LEU A 215 -25.46 -22.61 22.68
C LEU A 215 -24.70 -22.74 24.01
N ALA A 216 -24.27 -23.95 24.37
CA ALA A 216 -23.46 -24.19 25.56
C ALA A 216 -22.00 -23.71 25.42
N ILE A 217 -21.54 -23.37 24.21
CA ILE A 217 -20.18 -22.85 24.00
C ILE A 217 -20.14 -21.38 24.45
N PRO A 218 -19.25 -20.99 25.38
CA PRO A 218 -19.18 -19.60 25.87
C PRO A 218 -18.98 -18.58 24.76
N ASN A 219 -19.49 -17.36 24.94
CA ASN A 219 -19.33 -16.25 24.00
C ASN A 219 -19.82 -16.55 22.57
N THR A 220 -20.87 -17.36 22.43
CA THR A 220 -21.43 -17.79 21.14
C THR A 220 -22.81 -17.20 20.91
N GLU A 221 -22.97 -16.52 19.79
CA GLU A 221 -24.25 -16.19 19.18
C GLU A 221 -24.56 -17.23 18.09
N LEU A 222 -25.77 -17.76 18.08
CA LEU A 222 -26.22 -18.77 17.11
C LEU A 222 -27.36 -18.22 16.26
N VAL A 223 -27.17 -18.20 14.94
CA VAL A 223 -28.20 -17.85 13.97
C VAL A 223 -28.46 -19.05 13.07
N GLU A 224 -29.65 -19.60 13.15
CA GLU A 224 -30.08 -20.70 12.30
C GLU A 224 -30.97 -20.16 11.19
N VAL A 225 -30.77 -20.61 9.96
CA VAL A 225 -31.52 -20.18 8.78
C VAL A 225 -32.05 -21.41 8.06
N VAL A 226 -33.36 -21.45 7.79
CA VAL A 226 -33.99 -22.55 7.05
C VAL A 226 -34.58 -22.05 5.74
N GLN A 227 -34.64 -22.91 4.72
CA GLN A 227 -35.29 -22.58 3.45
C GLN A 227 -36.79 -22.82 3.49
N ASN A 228 -37.20 -23.94 4.10
CA ASN A 228 -38.58 -24.41 4.18
C ASN A 228 -39.00 -24.40 5.66
N PRO A 229 -39.56 -23.29 6.17
CA PRO A 229 -40.00 -23.21 7.55
C PRO A 229 -41.22 -24.12 7.78
N ASP A 230 -41.36 -24.61 9.01
CA ASP A 230 -42.61 -25.17 9.51
C ASP A 230 -43.37 -24.11 10.36
N PRO A 231 -44.63 -24.35 10.77
CA PRO A 231 -45.39 -23.37 11.56
C PRO A 231 -44.78 -22.99 12.92
N THR A 232 -43.82 -23.77 13.42
CA THR A 232 -43.13 -23.50 14.69
C THR A 232 -41.84 -22.69 14.49
N TRP A 233 -41.40 -22.50 13.25
CA TRP A 233 -40.16 -21.80 12.94
C TRP A 233 -40.32 -20.28 13.09
N THR A 234 -39.50 -19.70 13.97
CA THR A 234 -39.48 -18.25 14.24
C THR A 234 -38.19 -17.56 13.81
N GLY A 235 -37.21 -18.32 13.31
CA GLY A 235 -35.93 -17.81 12.86
C GLY A 235 -35.96 -17.24 11.43
N PRO A 236 -34.82 -16.74 10.93
CA PRO A 236 -34.68 -16.32 9.54
C PRO A 236 -35.07 -17.41 8.53
N VAL A 237 -35.69 -17.01 7.43
CA VAL A 237 -36.06 -17.87 6.31
C VAL A 237 -35.30 -17.44 5.05
N GLY A 238 -34.54 -18.37 4.45
CA GLY A 238 -33.76 -18.12 3.25
C GLY A 238 -32.44 -18.89 3.20
N LEU A 239 -31.41 -18.26 2.65
CA LEU A 239 -30.06 -18.82 2.56
C LEU A 239 -29.19 -18.36 3.73
N VAL A 240 -28.16 -19.15 4.05
CA VAL A 240 -27.17 -18.82 5.10
C VAL A 240 -26.42 -17.50 4.85
N THR A 241 -26.49 -16.96 3.62
CA THR A 241 -25.94 -15.66 3.25
C THR A 241 -26.75 -14.48 3.79
N LEU A 242 -28.03 -14.67 4.11
CA LEU A 242 -28.94 -13.59 4.53
C LEU A 242 -28.44 -12.84 5.79
N PRO A 243 -28.01 -13.52 6.88
CA PRO A 243 -27.48 -12.81 8.06
C PRO A 243 -26.15 -12.10 7.79
N LEU A 244 -25.40 -12.55 6.78
CA LEU A 244 -24.09 -11.98 6.43
C LEU A 244 -24.23 -10.57 5.85
N GLU A 245 -25.41 -10.23 5.35
CA GLU A 245 -25.72 -8.94 4.73
C GLU A 245 -25.71 -7.75 5.70
N LYS A 246 -25.50 -7.97 6.99
CA LYS A 246 -25.45 -6.90 7.99
C LYS A 246 -24.13 -6.85 8.75
N LEU A 247 -23.17 -7.71 8.39
CA LEU A 247 -21.91 -7.84 9.10
C LEU A 247 -20.85 -6.87 8.54
N ASN A 248 -20.04 -6.31 9.44
CA ASN A 248 -18.89 -5.50 9.09
C ASN A 248 -17.60 -6.36 9.11
N PRO A 249 -16.68 -6.19 8.13
CA PRO A 249 -15.42 -6.92 8.11
C PRO A 249 -14.55 -6.74 9.35
N THR A 250 -14.56 -5.54 9.96
CA THR A 250 -13.75 -5.22 11.15
C THR A 250 -14.15 -5.99 12.39
N ASP A 251 -15.42 -6.41 12.47
CA ASP A 251 -15.95 -7.14 13.64
C ASP A 251 -15.55 -8.62 13.61
N TRP A 252 -15.21 -9.15 12.43
CA TRP A 252 -15.03 -10.57 12.17
C TRP A 252 -13.75 -10.80 11.35
N PRO A 253 -12.56 -10.63 11.95
CA PRO A 253 -11.28 -10.74 11.24
C PRO A 253 -10.95 -12.16 10.77
N GLU A 254 -11.61 -13.18 11.33
CA GLU A 254 -11.47 -14.58 10.91
C GLU A 254 -12.83 -15.18 10.59
N VAL A 255 -13.00 -15.65 9.35
CA VAL A 255 -14.23 -16.31 8.90
C VAL A 255 -13.93 -17.74 8.46
N TYR A 256 -14.73 -18.68 8.95
CA TYR A 256 -14.63 -20.09 8.63
C TYR A 256 -15.93 -20.55 7.99
N THR A 257 -15.87 -21.01 6.75
CA THR A 257 -17.04 -21.57 6.07
C THR A 257 -16.83 -23.03 5.65
N CYS A 258 -17.79 -23.89 5.95
CA CYS A 258 -17.69 -25.30 5.62
C CYS A 258 -19.04 -25.91 5.28
N GLY A 259 -19.09 -26.70 4.21
CA GLY A 259 -20.26 -27.50 3.83
C GLY A 259 -20.33 -27.75 2.33
N GLY A 260 -21.54 -27.73 1.77
CA GLY A 260 -21.76 -27.97 0.34
C GLY A 260 -21.04 -26.93 -0.55
N PRO A 261 -20.44 -27.32 -1.69
CA PRO A 261 -19.63 -26.41 -2.51
C PRO A 261 -20.35 -25.13 -2.94
N GLY A 262 -21.62 -25.23 -3.35
CA GLY A 262 -22.43 -24.07 -3.75
C GLY A 262 -22.71 -23.11 -2.59
N MET A 263 -22.84 -23.61 -1.35
CA MET A 263 -23.02 -22.77 -0.18
C MET A 263 -21.72 -22.05 0.17
N VAL A 264 -20.59 -22.76 0.19
CA VAL A 264 -19.27 -22.17 0.45
C VAL A 264 -18.93 -21.08 -0.57
N GLU A 265 -19.22 -21.33 -1.85
CA GLU A 265 -19.00 -20.34 -2.92
C GLU A 265 -19.90 -19.10 -2.74
N ALA A 266 -21.19 -19.29 -2.44
CA ALA A 266 -22.11 -18.19 -2.18
C ALA A 266 -21.66 -17.35 -0.99
N VAL A 267 -21.29 -17.98 0.13
CA VAL A 267 -20.77 -17.30 1.33
C VAL A 267 -19.52 -16.48 1.02
N ARG A 268 -18.54 -17.09 0.33
CA ARG A 268 -17.31 -16.39 -0.04
C ARG A 268 -17.60 -15.19 -0.94
N LYS A 269 -18.46 -15.35 -1.95
CA LYS A 269 -18.83 -14.26 -2.86
C LYS A 269 -19.53 -13.12 -2.10
N THR A 270 -20.46 -13.45 -1.21
CA THR A 270 -21.18 -12.46 -0.39
C THR A 270 -20.22 -11.69 0.50
N LEU A 271 -19.35 -12.36 1.27
CA LEU A 271 -18.43 -11.70 2.20
C LEU A 271 -17.40 -10.83 1.47
N VAL A 272 -16.82 -11.32 0.37
CA VAL A 272 -15.88 -10.51 -0.44
C VAL A 272 -16.58 -9.28 -1.02
N ALA A 273 -17.82 -9.40 -1.49
CA ALA A 273 -18.61 -8.25 -1.95
C ALA A 273 -18.91 -7.24 -0.82
N ARG A 274 -18.83 -7.66 0.45
CA ARG A 274 -18.95 -6.79 1.63
C ARG A 274 -17.62 -6.23 2.13
N GLY A 275 -16.52 -6.45 1.41
CA GLY A 275 -15.21 -5.91 1.76
C GLY A 275 -14.42 -6.76 2.74
N PHE A 276 -14.84 -7.99 3.02
CA PHE A 276 -13.96 -8.95 3.71
C PHE A 276 -12.76 -9.28 2.83
N ALA A 277 -11.56 -9.28 3.43
CA ALA A 277 -10.36 -9.69 2.72
C ALA A 277 -10.51 -11.16 2.27
N PRO A 278 -10.23 -11.51 0.99
CA PRO A 278 -10.37 -12.88 0.51
C PRO A 278 -9.64 -13.93 1.35
N ASP A 279 -8.50 -13.55 1.93
CA ASP A 279 -7.65 -14.42 2.76
C ASP A 279 -8.17 -14.58 4.19
N SER A 280 -9.09 -13.72 4.64
CA SER A 280 -9.77 -13.86 5.94
C SER A 280 -10.89 -14.90 5.93
N VAL A 281 -11.31 -15.36 4.73
CA VAL A 281 -12.37 -16.34 4.55
C VAL A 281 -11.77 -17.72 4.27
N LEU A 282 -11.52 -18.47 5.34
CA LEU A 282 -11.08 -19.85 5.28
C LEU A 282 -12.27 -20.75 4.91
N SER A 283 -12.04 -21.71 4.02
CA SER A 283 -13.11 -22.57 3.52
C SER A 283 -12.72 -24.03 3.37
N ASP A 284 -13.65 -24.93 3.69
CA ASP A 284 -13.58 -26.34 3.31
C ASP A 284 -14.89 -26.82 2.65
N SER A 285 -14.78 -27.36 1.44
CA SER A 285 -15.94 -27.75 0.62
C SER A 285 -16.05 -29.26 0.50
N PHE A 286 -17.22 -29.79 0.84
CA PHE A 286 -17.49 -31.24 0.76
C PHE A 286 -17.91 -31.63 -0.66
N VAL A 287 -16.92 -32.03 -1.47
CA VAL A 287 -17.13 -32.45 -2.85
C VAL A 287 -17.42 -33.95 -2.89
N ALA A 288 -18.42 -34.36 -3.68
CA ALA A 288 -18.68 -35.77 -3.92
C ALA A 288 -17.50 -36.41 -4.66
N ALA A 289 -17.13 -37.63 -4.28
CA ALA A 289 -16.06 -38.37 -4.95
C ALA A 289 -16.39 -38.54 -6.44
N GLY A 290 -15.55 -37.98 -7.32
CA GLY A 290 -15.71 -38.02 -8.78
C GLY A 290 -16.46 -36.83 -9.40
N SER A 291 -16.94 -35.86 -8.61
CA SER A 291 -17.50 -34.63 -9.16
C SER A 291 -16.40 -33.61 -9.45
N ALA A 292 -16.36 -33.09 -10.68
CA ALA A 292 -15.52 -31.97 -11.04
C ALA A 292 -15.84 -30.77 -10.14
N VAL A 293 -14.82 -30.18 -9.52
CA VAL A 293 -14.97 -28.90 -8.84
C VAL A 293 -15.28 -27.85 -9.92
N PRO A 294 -16.33 -27.01 -9.80
CA PRO A 294 -16.57 -25.94 -10.76
C PRO A 294 -15.30 -25.09 -10.90
N THR A 295 -14.79 -25.04 -12.12
CA THR A 295 -13.63 -24.23 -12.52
C THR A 295 -14.08 -22.78 -12.67
N GLY A 296 -14.39 -22.12 -11.55
CA GLY A 296 -14.15 -20.69 -11.47
C GLY A 296 -12.64 -20.48 -11.50
N GLU A 297 -12.14 -19.67 -12.44
CA GLU A 297 -10.72 -19.37 -12.63
C GLU A 297 -10.01 -19.11 -11.28
N ARG A 298 -9.29 -20.13 -10.81
CA ARG A 298 -8.44 -20.02 -9.63
C ARG A 298 -7.02 -19.78 -10.13
N ARG A 299 -6.59 -18.53 -10.05
CA ARG A 299 -5.16 -18.20 -10.03
C ARG A 299 -4.53 -18.96 -8.87
N ALA A 300 -3.45 -19.69 -9.15
CA ALA A 300 -2.65 -20.34 -8.12
C ALA A 300 -2.21 -19.29 -7.09
N VAL A 301 -2.64 -19.46 -5.84
CA VAL A 301 -2.07 -18.75 -4.70
C VAL A 301 -0.90 -19.60 -4.24
N ALA A 302 0.32 -19.09 -4.44
CA ALA A 302 1.53 -19.69 -3.90
C ALA A 302 1.46 -19.69 -2.35
N PRO A 303 2.10 -20.67 -1.67
CA PRO A 303 2.18 -20.66 -0.22
C PRO A 303 2.83 -19.35 0.26
N ALA A 304 2.23 -18.72 1.27
CA ALA A 304 2.76 -17.51 1.87
C ALA A 304 4.15 -17.78 2.45
N PRO A 305 5.21 -17.05 2.05
CA PRO A 305 6.42 -17.01 2.84
C PRO A 305 6.14 -16.29 4.18
N ALA A 306 6.94 -16.61 5.20
CA ALA A 306 6.98 -15.88 6.47
C ALA A 306 6.99 -14.35 6.22
N PRO A 307 6.42 -13.51 7.11
CA PRO A 307 6.10 -12.13 6.79
C PRO A 307 7.37 -11.32 6.45
N SER A 308 7.72 -11.29 5.17
CA SER A 308 8.62 -10.33 4.58
C SER A 308 7.74 -9.24 4.00
N TYR A 309 7.83 -8.03 4.56
CA TYR A 309 7.20 -6.86 3.96
C TYR A 309 7.65 -6.77 2.49
N ASP A 310 6.71 -6.76 1.54
CA ASP A 310 6.99 -6.59 0.10
C ASP A 310 7.29 -5.10 -0.17
N TRP A 311 8.44 -4.68 0.36
CA TRP A 311 9.02 -3.37 0.11
C TRP A 311 9.02 -3.03 -1.38
N PRO A 312 9.35 -3.95 -2.32
CA PRO A 312 9.31 -3.64 -3.75
C PRO A 312 7.94 -3.23 -4.31
N SER A 313 6.82 -3.79 -3.85
CA SER A 313 5.49 -3.39 -4.34
C SER A 313 4.95 -2.14 -3.66
N LEU A 314 5.19 -1.98 -2.35
CA LEU A 314 4.84 -0.77 -1.62
C LEU A 314 5.66 0.42 -2.12
N LEU A 315 6.99 0.26 -2.27
CA LEU A 315 7.87 1.27 -2.84
C LEU A 315 7.50 1.57 -4.29
N ARG A 316 7.07 0.59 -5.11
CA ARG A 316 6.55 0.88 -6.45
C ARG A 316 5.27 1.70 -6.41
N ARG A 317 4.31 1.37 -5.55
CA ARG A 317 3.04 2.13 -5.44
C ARG A 317 3.30 3.54 -4.94
N LEU A 318 4.13 3.69 -3.90
CA LEU A 318 4.56 5.00 -3.39
C LEU A 318 5.34 5.77 -4.46
N HIS A 319 6.24 5.11 -5.20
CA HIS A 319 6.98 5.73 -6.29
C HIS A 319 6.05 6.16 -7.42
N TYR A 320 5.05 5.39 -7.83
CA TYR A 320 4.08 5.82 -8.85
C TYR A 320 3.18 6.99 -8.37
N ILE A 321 2.69 6.92 -7.13
CA ILE A 321 1.82 7.96 -6.55
C ILE A 321 2.59 9.27 -6.33
N ALA A 322 3.86 9.19 -5.93
CA ALA A 322 4.70 10.36 -5.72
C ALA A 322 5.32 10.89 -7.02
N SER A 323 5.77 10.03 -7.95
CA SER A 323 6.51 10.45 -9.14
C SER A 323 5.62 11.04 -10.23
N ALA A 324 4.35 10.63 -10.35
CA ALA A 324 3.44 11.19 -11.36
C ALA A 324 3.13 12.70 -11.18
N PRO A 325 2.72 13.19 -9.99
CA PRO A 325 2.54 14.63 -9.78
C PRO A 325 3.88 15.38 -9.72
N LEU A 326 4.92 14.76 -9.16
CA LEU A 326 6.25 15.38 -9.10
C LEU A 326 6.87 15.58 -10.50
N ALA A 327 6.62 14.65 -11.43
CA ALA A 327 7.02 14.77 -12.83
C ALA A 327 6.36 15.96 -13.53
N LEU A 328 5.07 16.21 -13.30
CA LEU A 328 4.37 17.39 -13.84
C LEU A 328 4.94 18.69 -13.29
N VAL A 329 5.23 18.72 -11.98
CA VAL A 329 5.85 19.88 -11.32
C VAL A 329 7.27 20.11 -11.86
N ILE A 330 8.08 19.07 -11.98
CA ILE A 330 9.44 19.14 -12.52
C ILE A 330 9.42 19.59 -13.98
N LEU A 331 8.52 19.05 -14.81
CA LEU A 331 8.38 19.46 -16.21
C LEU A 331 7.97 20.93 -16.34
N PHE A 332 7.07 21.40 -15.47
CA PHE A 332 6.70 22.81 -15.39
C PHE A 332 7.89 23.70 -15.01
N TYR A 333 8.68 23.31 -14.01
CA TYR A 333 9.88 24.07 -13.60
C TYR A 333 11.01 24.00 -14.62
N ALA A 334 11.20 22.87 -15.31
CA ALA A 334 12.19 22.73 -16.38
C ALA A 334 11.81 23.57 -17.61
N LEU A 335 10.53 23.56 -18.00
CA LEU A 335 10.02 24.36 -19.12
C LEU A 335 10.08 25.86 -18.81
N THR A 336 9.67 26.26 -17.60
CA THR A 336 9.77 27.66 -17.16
C THR A 336 11.22 28.09 -17.01
N GLY A 337 12.11 27.24 -16.51
CA GLY A 337 13.55 27.54 -16.42
C GLY A 337 14.20 27.74 -17.78
N PHE A 338 13.90 26.87 -18.75
CA PHE A 338 14.38 26.99 -20.13
C PHE A 338 13.89 28.28 -20.81
N ILE A 339 12.59 28.60 -20.64
CA ILE A 339 11.99 29.82 -21.19
C ILE A 339 12.57 31.06 -20.50
N ALA A 340 12.82 30.99 -19.19
CA ALA A 340 13.30 32.11 -18.41
C ALA A 340 14.82 32.38 -18.58
N ASN A 341 15.63 31.35 -18.84
CA ASN A 341 17.06 31.48 -19.18
C ASN A 341 17.28 32.19 -20.54
N ARG A 342 16.23 32.36 -21.36
CA ARG A 342 16.22 33.19 -22.57
C ARG A 342 15.64 34.58 -22.27
N SER A 343 16.33 35.33 -21.42
CA SER A 343 15.88 36.63 -20.89
C SER A 343 15.53 37.67 -21.97
N THR A 344 16.12 37.59 -23.17
CA THR A 344 15.85 38.47 -24.31
C THR A 344 14.42 38.35 -24.86
N TRP A 345 13.67 37.32 -24.46
CA TRP A 345 12.29 37.11 -24.89
C TRP A 345 11.26 37.91 -24.06
N PHE A 346 11.66 38.48 -22.92
CA PHE A 346 10.73 39.08 -21.95
C PHE A 346 11.26 40.39 -21.35
N GLU A 347 11.99 41.21 -22.12
CA GLU A 347 12.30 42.57 -21.72
C GLU A 347 11.00 43.40 -21.65
N SER A 348 10.38 43.42 -20.48
CA SER A 348 9.47 44.47 -20.08
C SER A 348 9.97 45.12 -18.79
N GLN A 349 10.07 46.44 -18.85
CA GLN A 349 10.46 47.32 -17.75
C GLN A 349 9.48 47.15 -16.58
N ALA A 350 9.93 46.57 -15.48
CA ALA A 350 9.19 46.60 -14.22
C ALA A 350 9.75 47.73 -13.35
N THR A 351 9.12 48.89 -13.48
CA THR A 351 9.35 50.08 -12.66
C THR A 351 8.71 49.93 -11.27
N GLY A 352 9.54 50.12 -10.24
CA GLY A 352 9.18 50.78 -8.97
C GLY A 352 8.12 50.14 -8.06
N THR A 353 8.55 49.50 -6.97
CA THR A 353 7.88 49.59 -5.66
C THR A 353 8.80 49.08 -4.55
N SER A 354 9.05 49.91 -3.53
CA SER A 354 9.90 49.60 -2.37
C SER A 354 9.29 48.49 -1.49
N ALA A 355 10.06 47.44 -1.17
CA ALA A 355 9.57 46.24 -0.47
C ALA A 355 9.31 46.39 1.05
N ARG A 356 9.51 47.58 1.65
CA ARG A 356 9.29 47.81 3.09
C ARG A 356 8.17 48.82 3.31
N SER A 357 7.21 48.48 4.15
CA SER A 357 6.10 49.37 4.55
C SER A 357 5.94 49.40 6.06
N VAL A 358 5.39 50.51 6.57
CA VAL A 358 5.00 50.65 7.97
C VAL A 358 3.73 49.83 8.22
N PRO A 359 3.68 48.96 9.27
CA PRO A 359 2.48 48.18 9.58
C PRO A 359 1.24 49.06 9.77
N ALA A 360 0.08 48.58 9.33
CA ALA A 360 -1.17 49.36 9.31
C ALA A 360 -1.64 49.88 10.68
N GLY A 361 -1.22 49.26 11.78
CA GLY A 361 -1.58 49.64 13.15
C GLY A 361 -0.65 50.65 13.83
N VAL A 362 0.40 51.12 13.16
CA VAL A 362 1.34 52.12 13.71
C VAL A 362 0.88 53.53 13.33
N GLU A 363 0.76 54.42 14.31
CA GLU A 363 0.48 55.83 14.09
C GLU A 363 1.71 56.56 13.50
N LEU A 364 1.49 57.52 12.60
CA LEU A 364 2.55 58.26 11.90
C LEU A 364 3.11 59.43 12.71
N ASP A 365 3.11 59.31 14.04
CA ASP A 365 3.71 60.26 14.96
C ASP A 365 5.11 59.82 15.39
N ARG A 366 5.83 60.70 16.09
CA ARG A 366 7.20 60.45 16.52
C ARG A 366 7.30 59.27 17.50
N GLU A 367 6.33 59.11 18.40
CA GLU A 367 6.40 58.16 19.52
C GLU A 367 6.27 56.72 19.01
N HIS A 368 5.37 56.49 18.06
CA HIS A 368 5.09 55.17 17.50
C HIS A 368 5.97 54.83 16.29
N LEU A 369 6.28 55.82 15.43
CA LEU A 369 7.01 55.56 14.18
C LEU A 369 8.53 55.46 14.38
N ALA A 370 9.12 56.30 15.24
CA ALA A 370 10.57 56.33 15.43
C ALA A 370 11.20 54.98 15.84
N PRO A 371 10.66 54.21 16.82
CA PRO A 371 11.24 52.92 17.17
C PRO A 371 11.09 51.87 16.06
N VAL A 372 10.01 51.93 15.28
CA VAL A 372 9.78 51.04 14.12
C VAL A 372 10.81 51.34 13.03
N LEU A 373 11.08 52.61 12.73
CA LEU A 373 12.07 53.01 11.74
C LEU A 373 13.51 52.71 12.22
N ALA A 374 13.80 52.89 13.51
CA ALA A 374 15.11 52.55 14.08
C ALA A 374 15.40 51.04 13.96
N ALA A 375 14.41 50.18 14.20
CA ALA A 375 14.55 48.73 14.05
C ALA A 375 14.77 48.27 12.60
N MET A 376 14.42 49.09 11.61
CA MET A 376 14.66 48.80 10.19
C MET A 376 16.08 49.15 9.71
N LEU A 377 16.84 49.88 10.53
CA LEU A 377 18.21 50.31 10.25
C LEU A 377 19.24 49.40 10.93
N PRO A 378 20.41 49.16 10.29
CA PRO A 378 21.51 48.43 10.91
C PRO A 378 22.19 49.27 12.03
N ASP A 379 22.94 48.59 12.89
CA ASP A 379 23.92 49.20 13.82
C ASP A 379 23.36 50.13 14.93
N GLY A 380 22.17 49.87 15.46
CA GLY A 380 21.67 50.59 16.66
C GLY A 380 21.54 52.10 16.47
N ALA A 381 21.14 52.53 15.26
CA ALA A 381 21.08 53.94 14.88
C ALA A 381 20.12 54.75 15.77
N GLU A 382 20.60 55.89 16.28
CA GLU A 382 19.81 56.77 17.14
C GLU A 382 19.11 57.86 16.33
N LEU A 383 17.86 58.17 16.69
CA LEU A 383 17.08 59.23 16.07
C LEU A 383 17.71 60.60 16.37
N ARG A 384 18.02 61.36 15.32
CA ARG A 384 18.55 62.72 15.41
C ARG A 384 17.49 63.77 15.16
N ASP A 385 16.62 63.53 14.19
CA ASP A 385 15.58 64.47 13.80
C ASP A 385 14.34 63.71 13.32
N PHE A 386 13.16 64.26 13.59
CA PHE A 386 11.88 63.71 13.15
C PHE A 386 10.92 64.85 12.82
N THR A 387 10.47 64.88 11.58
CA THR A 387 9.46 65.81 11.09
C THR A 387 8.15 65.04 10.88
N ALA A 388 7.15 65.35 11.70
CA ALA A 388 5.80 64.82 11.56
C ALA A 388 5.06 65.52 10.41
N GLY A 389 4.13 64.83 9.75
CA GLY A 389 3.35 65.36 8.64
C GLY A 389 2.63 64.27 7.87
N THR A 390 2.05 64.62 6.71
CA THR A 390 1.45 63.63 5.80
C THR A 390 2.48 62.62 5.31
N ASP A 391 3.73 63.05 5.08
CA ASP A 391 4.85 62.19 4.72
C ASP A 391 6.00 62.37 5.72
N PRO A 392 5.99 61.65 6.86
CA PRO A 392 6.95 61.88 7.92
C PRO A 392 8.37 61.52 7.50
N LYS A 393 9.34 62.33 7.98
CA LYS A 393 10.77 62.17 7.69
C LYS A 393 11.55 62.04 8.97
N ALA A 394 12.47 61.08 9.01
CA ALA A 394 13.31 60.81 10.16
C ALA A 394 14.78 60.75 9.75
N ARG A 395 15.68 61.33 10.54
CA ARG A 395 17.12 61.23 10.37
C ARG A 395 17.70 60.44 11.52
N PHE A 396 18.57 59.49 11.21
CA PHE A 396 19.25 58.63 12.17
C PHE A 396 20.75 58.69 11.96
N ALA A 397 21.51 58.52 13.05
CA ALA A 397 22.96 58.37 12.97
C ALA A 397 23.44 57.29 13.94
N ALA A 398 24.40 56.48 13.51
CA ALA A 398 25.05 55.46 14.34
C ALA A 398 26.41 55.94 14.86
N ALA A 399 26.89 55.30 15.93
CA ALA A 399 28.17 55.62 16.56
C ALA A 399 29.39 55.41 15.62
N ASN A 400 29.22 54.63 14.55
CA ASN A 400 30.24 54.38 13.52
C ASN A 400 30.29 55.47 12.41
N GLY A 401 29.61 56.60 12.61
CA GLY A 401 29.61 57.73 11.68
C GLY A 401 28.68 57.59 10.48
N ARG A 402 27.85 56.55 10.43
CA ARG A 402 26.83 56.36 9.39
C ARG A 402 25.59 57.22 9.67
N ALA A 403 25.05 57.83 8.62
CA ALA A 403 23.83 58.61 8.69
C ALA A 403 22.78 58.09 7.70
N TRP A 404 21.54 58.00 8.14
CA TRP A 404 20.40 57.60 7.30
C TRP A 404 19.31 58.66 7.36
N SER A 405 18.69 58.92 6.22
CA SER A 405 17.41 59.62 6.13
C SER A 405 16.34 58.64 5.69
N VAL A 406 15.26 58.55 6.45
CA VAL A 406 14.12 57.69 6.19
C VAL A 406 12.90 58.56 5.90
N GLU A 407 12.25 58.32 4.78
CA GLU A 407 11.01 58.99 4.38
C GLU A 407 9.89 57.97 4.28
N VAL A 408 8.72 58.27 4.85
CA VAL A 408 7.55 57.41 4.78
C VAL A 408 6.48 58.11 3.94
N ALA A 409 6.03 57.46 2.87
CA ALA A 409 4.90 57.94 2.09
C ALA A 409 3.60 57.66 2.87
N GLY A 410 2.86 58.71 3.28
CA GLY A 410 1.72 58.59 4.19
C GLY A 410 0.60 57.70 3.67
N GLU A 411 0.28 57.81 2.38
CA GLU A 411 -0.84 57.09 1.77
C GLU A 411 -0.54 55.59 1.57
N THR A 412 0.66 55.27 1.08
CA THR A 412 1.07 53.89 0.77
C THR A 412 1.80 53.21 1.92
N ARG A 413 2.15 53.98 2.96
CA ARG A 413 3.02 53.60 4.08
C ARG A 413 4.38 53.05 3.63
N GLY A 414 4.80 53.33 2.40
CA GLY A 414 6.08 52.88 1.85
C GLY A 414 7.25 53.58 2.52
N VAL A 415 8.29 52.83 2.86
CA VAL A 415 9.49 53.35 3.54
C VAL A 415 10.65 53.45 2.56
N ARG A 416 11.17 54.66 2.36
CA ARG A 416 12.39 54.92 1.60
C ARG A 416 13.55 55.21 2.55
N ILE A 417 14.59 54.39 2.52
CA ILE A 417 15.80 54.56 3.32
C ILE A 417 16.93 55.03 2.40
N VAL A 418 17.57 56.14 2.78
CA VAL A 418 18.71 56.71 2.06
C VAL A 418 19.88 56.81 3.03
N GLU A 419 20.96 56.09 2.76
CA GLU A 419 22.23 56.24 3.48
C GLU A 419 23.01 57.42 2.89
N ARG A 420 23.68 58.20 3.75
CA ARG A 420 24.49 59.35 3.35
C ARG A 420 25.89 59.27 3.92
N GLY A 421 26.85 59.79 3.17
CA GLY A 421 28.22 59.96 3.64
C GLY A 421 29.02 60.93 2.78
N GLU A 422 30.27 61.14 3.18
CA GLU A 422 31.25 61.92 2.43
C GLU A 422 32.24 60.98 1.74
N LEU A 423 32.71 61.39 0.57
CA LEU A 423 33.78 60.70 -0.13
C LEU A 423 35.13 60.92 0.57
N PRO A 424 36.01 59.90 0.64
CA PRO A 424 37.37 60.07 1.13
C PRO A 424 38.13 61.19 0.37
N ALA A 425 38.97 61.92 1.09
CA ALA A 425 39.82 62.94 0.50
C ALA A 425 40.78 62.30 -0.54
N GLY A 426 40.78 62.81 -1.76
CA GLY A 426 41.63 62.31 -2.86
C GLY A 426 40.96 61.32 -3.82
N THR A 427 39.68 60.95 -3.64
CA THR A 427 38.96 60.12 -4.62
C THR A 427 38.82 60.80 -5.98
N GLU A 428 39.15 60.09 -7.06
CA GLU A 428 38.87 60.53 -8.43
C GLU A 428 37.36 60.50 -8.70
N LEU A 429 36.83 61.62 -9.21
CA LEU A 429 35.40 61.81 -9.52
C LEU A 429 35.03 61.20 -10.88
N THR A 430 35.53 60.00 -11.15
CA THR A 430 35.14 59.16 -12.28
C THR A 430 34.25 58.02 -11.76
N SER A 431 33.45 57.41 -12.63
CA SER A 431 32.63 56.25 -12.25
C SER A 431 33.46 55.12 -11.62
N GLU A 432 34.63 54.83 -12.20
CA GLU A 432 35.57 53.83 -11.67
C GLU A 432 36.22 54.25 -10.35
N GLY A 433 36.65 55.51 -10.23
CA GLY A 433 37.29 56.03 -9.01
C GLY A 433 36.34 56.06 -7.81
N VAL A 434 35.08 56.45 -8.04
CA VAL A 434 34.01 56.41 -7.03
C VAL A 434 33.63 54.97 -6.67
N ALA A 435 33.49 54.08 -7.67
CA ALA A 435 33.20 52.67 -7.42
C ALA A 435 34.31 52.01 -6.58
N ALA A 436 35.58 52.27 -6.89
CA ALA A 436 36.71 51.75 -6.14
C ALA A 436 36.78 52.30 -4.70
N ALA A 437 36.54 53.61 -4.51
CA ALA A 437 36.55 54.23 -3.18
C ALA A 437 35.43 53.69 -2.27
N LEU A 438 34.29 53.32 -2.84
CA LEU A 438 33.14 52.80 -2.11
C LEU A 438 33.05 51.26 -2.10
N ALA A 439 33.93 50.56 -2.84
CA ALA A 439 33.89 49.09 -2.98
C ALA A 439 33.97 48.34 -1.64
N SER A 440 34.81 48.81 -0.71
CA SER A 440 34.93 48.21 0.63
C SER A 440 33.71 48.45 1.52
N ARG A 441 32.91 49.50 1.22
CA ARG A 441 31.72 49.90 1.96
C ARG A 441 30.51 49.02 1.64
N PHE A 442 30.46 48.51 0.40
CA PHE A 442 29.38 47.68 -0.13
C PHE A 442 29.86 46.25 -0.41
N SER A 443 30.74 45.72 0.45
CA SER A 443 31.25 44.35 0.36
C SER A 443 30.09 43.35 0.39
N GLY A 444 29.68 42.86 -0.79
CA GLY A 444 28.55 41.95 -0.95
C GLY A 444 27.62 42.24 -2.14
N HIS A 445 27.88 43.26 -2.96
CA HIS A 445 27.06 43.58 -4.14
C HIS A 445 27.78 43.50 -5.50
N PRO A 446 27.00 43.21 -6.57
CA PRO A 446 27.43 42.43 -7.73
C PRO A 446 28.08 43.31 -8.80
N ASP A 447 28.42 42.70 -9.93
CA ASP A 447 28.90 43.40 -11.14
C ASP A 447 28.19 44.75 -11.35
N LEU A 448 28.98 45.81 -11.58
CA LEU A 448 28.47 47.15 -11.90
C LEU A 448 27.58 47.07 -13.15
N ASP A 449 26.28 47.29 -12.99
CA ASP A 449 25.30 47.09 -14.05
C ASP A 449 25.19 48.34 -14.93
N HIS A 450 25.19 49.51 -14.30
CA HIS A 450 25.21 50.80 -15.00
C HIS A 450 26.02 51.84 -14.24
N ALA A 451 26.78 52.66 -14.97
CA ALA A 451 27.47 53.81 -14.42
C ALA A 451 27.41 54.98 -15.40
N SER A 452 27.05 56.15 -14.90
CA SER A 452 27.03 57.38 -15.69
C SER A 452 27.64 58.54 -14.88
N ALA A 453 28.24 59.48 -15.59
CA ALA A 453 28.75 60.72 -15.03
C ALA A 453 28.23 61.87 -15.90
N GLU A 454 27.14 62.48 -15.47
CA GLU A 454 26.48 63.58 -16.18
C GLU A 454 26.18 64.74 -15.21
N ASP A 455 26.31 65.97 -15.70
CA ASP A 455 25.94 67.22 -15.01
C ASP A 455 26.42 67.35 -13.55
N GLY A 456 27.71 67.05 -13.31
CA GLY A 456 28.31 67.21 -11.99
C GLY A 456 27.87 66.16 -10.97
N THR A 457 27.23 65.09 -11.42
CA THR A 457 26.88 63.93 -10.57
C THR A 457 27.43 62.64 -11.15
N VAL A 458 27.88 61.73 -10.28
CA VAL A 458 28.25 60.36 -10.65
C VAL A 458 27.20 59.39 -10.12
N GLN A 459 26.59 58.61 -11.00
CA GLN A 459 25.58 57.61 -10.66
C GLN A 459 26.13 56.21 -10.90
N LEU A 460 26.00 55.34 -9.91
CA LEU A 460 26.36 53.93 -9.98
C LEU A 460 25.15 53.10 -9.60
N GLU A 461 24.80 52.11 -10.42
CA GLU A 461 23.73 51.16 -10.15
C GLU A 461 24.28 49.74 -10.11
N PHE A 462 24.08 49.09 -8.97
CA PHE A 462 24.45 47.71 -8.70
C PHE A 462 23.18 46.87 -8.62
N ALA A 463 22.99 45.95 -9.55
CA ALA A 463 21.82 45.06 -9.57
C ALA A 463 22.15 43.70 -8.93
N SER A 464 21.27 43.21 -8.07
CA SER A 464 21.35 41.90 -7.47
C SER A 464 20.00 41.17 -7.53
N VAL A 465 20.01 39.85 -7.27
CA VAL A 465 18.78 39.04 -7.15
C VAL A 465 17.80 39.63 -6.14
N TRP A 466 18.31 40.31 -5.11
CA TRP A 466 17.52 40.83 -4.00
C TRP A 466 17.06 42.27 -4.20
N GLY A 467 17.57 42.98 -5.20
CA GLY A 467 17.28 44.40 -5.39
C GLY A 467 18.40 45.16 -6.11
N THR A 468 18.13 46.43 -6.39
CA THR A 468 19.10 47.37 -6.95
C THR A 468 19.60 48.34 -5.90
N HIS A 469 20.88 48.65 -5.95
CA HIS A 469 21.55 49.61 -5.10
C HIS A 469 22.06 50.73 -5.98
N ARG A 470 21.47 51.92 -5.81
CA ARG A 470 21.83 53.11 -6.57
C ARG A 470 22.60 54.05 -5.67
N ILE A 471 23.79 54.44 -6.11
CA ILE A 471 24.64 55.42 -5.45
C ILE A 471 24.70 56.65 -6.34
N GLU A 472 24.39 57.81 -5.77
CA GLU A 472 24.54 59.10 -6.44
C GLU A 472 25.54 59.94 -5.66
N VAL A 473 26.51 60.49 -6.37
CA VAL A 473 27.55 61.35 -5.83
C VAL A 473 27.39 62.74 -6.42
N ASP A 474 27.36 63.75 -5.56
CA ASP A 474 27.45 65.15 -5.94
C ASP A 474 28.92 65.60 -5.95
N ASN A 475 29.43 65.99 -7.12
CA ASN A 475 30.83 66.37 -7.28
C ASN A 475 31.19 67.69 -6.57
N ALA A 476 30.23 68.60 -6.39
CA ALA A 476 30.48 69.90 -5.75
C ALA A 476 30.59 69.76 -4.23
N THR A 477 29.72 68.95 -3.63
CA THR A 477 29.70 68.75 -2.17
C THR A 477 30.53 67.55 -1.72
N ARG A 478 30.97 66.69 -2.66
CA ARG A 478 31.63 65.39 -2.39
C ARG A 478 30.84 64.50 -1.43
N THR A 479 29.53 64.70 -1.38
CA THR A 479 28.61 63.84 -0.62
C THR A 479 28.02 62.79 -1.54
N TRP A 480 27.72 61.63 -0.96
CA TRP A 480 27.06 60.55 -1.66
C TRP A 480 25.77 60.16 -0.94
N THR A 481 24.79 59.72 -1.72
CA THR A 481 23.57 59.11 -1.23
C THR A 481 23.44 57.71 -1.83
N ALA A 482 23.10 56.73 -1.01
CA ALA A 482 22.82 55.37 -1.46
C ALA A 482 21.35 55.03 -1.18
N THR A 483 20.64 54.61 -2.21
CA THR A 483 19.26 54.10 -2.12
C THR A 483 19.26 52.62 -2.48
N ALA A 484 18.70 51.80 -1.59
CA ALA A 484 18.49 50.38 -1.84
C ALA A 484 17.02 50.10 -2.15
N ASN A 485 16.74 49.50 -3.30
CA ASN A 485 15.41 49.09 -3.72
C ASN A 485 15.36 47.56 -3.74
N ALA A 486 14.74 46.98 -2.72
CA ALA A 486 14.52 45.54 -2.68
C ALA A 486 13.49 45.10 -3.73
N HIS A 487 13.79 44.04 -4.45
CA HIS A 487 12.84 43.42 -5.38
C HIS A 487 11.72 42.69 -4.62
N PRO A 488 10.49 42.65 -5.15
CA PRO A 488 9.44 41.78 -4.62
C PRO A 488 9.88 40.31 -4.66
N LEU A 489 9.44 39.51 -3.68
CA LEU A 489 9.82 38.09 -3.57
C LEU A 489 9.63 37.30 -4.88
N VAL A 490 8.55 37.57 -5.61
CA VAL A 490 8.26 36.93 -6.89
C VAL A 490 9.31 37.27 -7.95
N VAL A 491 9.79 38.52 -7.99
CA VAL A 491 10.84 38.97 -8.90
C VAL A 491 12.17 38.33 -8.53
N SER A 492 12.53 38.29 -7.24
CA SER A 492 13.75 37.64 -6.76
C SER A 492 13.76 36.13 -7.05
N LEU A 493 12.64 35.43 -6.83
CA LEU A 493 12.51 34.01 -7.18
C LEU A 493 12.62 33.78 -8.69
N THR A 494 12.10 34.71 -9.50
CA THR A 494 12.22 34.66 -10.96
C THR A 494 13.66 34.87 -11.42
N ASP A 495 14.36 35.87 -10.89
CA ASP A 495 15.76 36.15 -11.25
C ASP A 495 16.72 35.05 -10.77
N LEU A 496 16.40 34.40 -9.64
CA LEU A 496 17.11 33.21 -9.16
C LEU A 496 16.90 32.01 -10.09
N HIS A 497 15.65 31.77 -10.52
CA HIS A 497 15.31 30.70 -11.46
C HIS A 497 15.91 30.93 -12.86
N ARG A 498 16.03 32.19 -13.27
CA ARG A 498 16.69 32.60 -14.53
C ARG A 498 18.20 32.44 -14.51
N GLY A 499 18.81 32.25 -13.34
CA GLY A 499 20.26 32.30 -13.20
C GLY A 499 20.85 33.63 -13.70
N LYS A 500 20.11 34.74 -13.60
CA LYS A 500 20.46 36.04 -14.22
C LYS A 500 21.84 36.54 -13.80
N HIS A 501 22.19 36.34 -12.53
CA HIS A 501 23.48 36.69 -11.92
C HIS A 501 24.38 35.47 -11.64
N ALA A 502 24.09 34.32 -12.27
CA ALA A 502 24.90 33.12 -12.13
C ALA A 502 26.10 33.16 -13.09
N GLY A 503 27.27 32.72 -12.62
CA GLY A 503 28.47 32.60 -13.44
C GLY A 503 28.30 31.60 -14.59
N ALA A 504 29.15 31.70 -15.61
CA ALA A 504 29.05 30.87 -16.83
C ALA A 504 28.98 29.37 -16.54
N TRP A 505 29.77 28.88 -15.58
CA TRP A 505 29.76 27.46 -15.18
C TRP A 505 28.47 27.05 -14.44
N GLN A 506 27.88 27.96 -13.68
CA GLN A 506 26.64 27.71 -12.93
C GLN A 506 25.45 27.61 -13.88
N LYS A 507 25.41 28.43 -14.93
CA LYS A 507 24.39 28.35 -15.99
C LYS A 507 24.40 26.98 -16.69
N VAL A 508 25.58 26.45 -17.01
CA VAL A 508 25.72 25.10 -17.60
C VAL A 508 25.17 24.02 -16.67
N ILE A 509 25.44 24.11 -15.37
CA ILE A 509 24.90 23.13 -14.40
C ILE A 509 23.38 23.19 -14.30
N ILE A 510 22.81 24.41 -14.31
CA ILE A 510 21.36 24.59 -14.30
C ILE A 510 20.73 23.91 -15.52
N ASP A 511 21.30 24.14 -16.72
CA ASP A 511 20.80 23.54 -17.96
C ASP A 511 20.94 22.00 -18.00
N VAL A 512 22.08 21.47 -17.58
CA VAL A 512 22.31 20.01 -17.52
C VAL A 512 21.36 19.34 -16.52
N THR A 513 21.16 19.95 -15.36
CA THR A 513 20.26 19.42 -14.33
C THR A 513 18.81 19.44 -14.82
N ALA A 514 18.38 20.51 -15.50
CA ALA A 514 17.06 20.60 -16.12
C ALA A 514 16.85 19.53 -17.20
N LEU A 515 17.86 19.26 -18.04
CA LEU A 515 17.80 18.22 -19.07
C LEU A 515 17.66 16.82 -18.45
N ILE A 516 18.44 16.51 -17.41
CA ILE A 516 18.36 15.23 -16.70
C ILE A 516 16.96 15.03 -16.11
N LEU A 517 16.42 16.06 -15.46
CA LEU A 517 15.09 16.04 -14.87
C LEU A 517 13.98 15.82 -15.92
N ALA A 518 14.10 16.45 -17.10
CA ALA A 518 13.19 16.25 -18.21
C ALA A 518 13.26 14.80 -18.76
N LEU A 519 14.46 14.25 -18.92
CA LEU A 519 14.66 12.88 -19.39
C LEU A 519 14.09 11.84 -18.43
N VAL A 520 14.34 12.00 -17.12
CA VAL A 520 13.77 11.12 -16.09
C VAL A 520 12.24 11.17 -16.14
N THR A 521 11.67 12.36 -16.25
CA THR A 521 10.22 12.57 -16.36
C THR A 521 9.62 11.88 -17.60
N LEU A 522 10.24 12.06 -18.77
CA LEU A 522 9.81 11.41 -20.01
C LEU A 522 9.93 9.88 -19.93
N SER A 523 10.98 9.37 -19.29
CA SER A 523 11.15 7.92 -19.09
C SER A 523 10.07 7.34 -18.17
N GLY A 524 9.69 8.05 -17.10
CA GLY A 524 8.61 7.65 -16.20
C GLY A 524 7.25 7.62 -16.91
N ALA A 525 6.97 8.65 -17.73
CA ALA A 525 5.76 8.72 -18.55
C ALA A 525 5.70 7.59 -19.59
N ALA A 526 6.82 7.29 -20.25
CA ALA A 526 6.92 6.17 -21.20
C ALA A 526 6.65 4.82 -20.51
N MET A 527 7.24 4.58 -19.33
CA MET A 527 6.98 3.35 -18.56
C MET A 527 5.53 3.22 -18.11
N ALA A 528 4.87 4.32 -17.75
CA ALA A 528 3.45 4.32 -17.40
C ALA A 528 2.57 3.96 -18.61
N LEU A 529 2.86 4.49 -19.80
CA LEU A 529 2.17 4.12 -21.04
C LEU A 529 2.44 2.65 -21.44
N MET A 530 3.64 2.14 -21.17
CA MET A 530 4.03 0.75 -21.44
C MET A 530 3.32 -0.29 -20.56
N ALA A 531 2.80 0.09 -19.38
CA ALA A 531 2.09 -0.82 -18.48
C ALA A 531 0.81 -1.41 -19.12
N ALA A 532 0.25 -0.76 -20.14
CA ALA A 532 -0.96 -1.18 -20.85
C ALA A 532 -0.72 -2.11 -22.08
N ALA A 533 0.52 -2.39 -22.49
CA ALA A 533 0.81 -3.16 -23.72
C ALA A 533 1.36 -4.58 -23.46
N PRO A 534 1.03 -5.60 -24.30
CA PRO A 534 1.45 -7.00 -24.10
C PRO A 534 2.97 -7.24 -24.24
N ALA A 535 3.46 -8.25 -23.50
CA ALA A 535 4.86 -8.42 -23.11
C ALA A 535 5.91 -8.50 -24.24
N ARG A 536 5.56 -9.03 -25.43
CA ARG A 536 6.54 -9.22 -26.53
C ARG A 536 6.99 -7.93 -27.22
N ARG A 537 6.24 -6.82 -27.13
CA ARG A 537 6.68 -5.52 -27.66
C ARG A 537 7.60 -4.73 -26.73
N ARG A 538 7.64 -5.08 -25.42
CA ARG A 538 8.43 -4.34 -24.42
C ARG A 538 9.94 -4.55 -24.57
N GLN A 539 10.38 -5.75 -24.96
CA GLN A 539 11.82 -6.05 -25.09
C GLN A 539 12.47 -5.38 -26.32
N ALA A 540 11.76 -5.33 -27.45
CA ALA A 540 12.28 -4.69 -28.67
C ALA A 540 12.46 -3.16 -28.54
N GLN A 541 11.64 -2.51 -27.70
CA GLN A 541 11.65 -1.05 -27.54
C GLN A 541 12.61 -0.56 -26.46
N ILE A 542 12.91 -1.37 -25.43
CA ILE A 542 13.98 -1.07 -24.46
C ILE A 542 15.33 -0.96 -25.18
N LEU A 543 15.59 -1.87 -26.14
CA LEU A 543 16.81 -1.84 -26.96
C LEU A 543 16.93 -0.56 -27.81
N ILE A 544 15.81 -0.04 -28.33
CA ILE A 544 15.79 1.22 -29.11
C ILE A 544 16.05 2.42 -28.18
N GLY A 545 15.42 2.45 -27.00
CA GLY A 545 15.61 3.53 -26.01
C GLY A 545 17.05 3.62 -25.49
N SER A 546 17.68 2.48 -25.20
CA SER A 546 19.10 2.44 -24.80
C SER A 546 20.03 2.86 -25.95
N SER A 547 19.68 2.56 -27.19
CA SER A 547 20.47 2.97 -28.36
C SER A 547 20.47 4.49 -28.56
N ILE A 548 19.34 5.17 -28.29
CA ILE A 548 19.22 6.63 -28.41
C ILE A 548 20.05 7.33 -27.34
N ILE A 549 20.07 6.81 -26.10
CA ILE A 549 20.91 7.37 -25.02
C ILE A 549 22.40 7.25 -25.37
N VAL A 550 22.82 6.12 -25.93
CA VAL A 550 24.22 5.92 -26.36
C VAL A 550 24.60 6.87 -27.49
N VAL A 551 23.72 7.10 -28.47
CA VAL A 551 23.96 8.05 -29.57
C VAL A 551 24.06 9.49 -29.05
N ILE A 552 23.24 9.88 -28.06
CA ILE A 552 23.29 11.21 -27.46
C ILE A 552 24.57 11.41 -26.64
N VAL A 553 25.01 10.41 -25.86
CA VAL A 553 26.27 10.46 -25.12
C VAL A 553 27.47 10.58 -26.08
N LEU A 554 27.44 9.85 -27.20
CA LEU A 554 28.48 9.94 -28.23
C LEU A 554 28.50 11.32 -28.92
N LEU A 555 27.34 11.94 -29.15
CA LEU A 555 27.24 13.29 -29.73
C LEU A 555 27.65 14.39 -28.75
N ALA A 556 27.44 14.21 -27.44
CA ALA A 556 27.87 15.16 -26.41
C ALA A 556 29.36 15.01 -26.05
N SER A 557 30.01 13.92 -26.47
CA SER A 557 31.45 13.67 -26.26
C SER A 557 32.35 14.15 -27.41
N ARG A 558 31.77 14.80 -28.42
CA ARG A 558 32.48 15.55 -29.48
C ARG A 558 32.26 17.03 -29.25
#